data_AF-A0A839JHZ5-F1
#
_entry.id   AF-A0A839JHZ5-F1
#
_cell.length_a   1.000
_cell.length_b   1.000
_cell.length_c   1.000
_cell.angle_alpha   90.00
_cell.angle_beta   90.00
_cell.angle_gamma   90.00
#
_symmetry.space_group_name_H-M   'P 1'
#
loop_
_entity.id
_entity.type
_entity.pdbx_description
1 polymer ?
#
loop_
_entity_poly.entity_id
_entity_poly.type
_entity_poly.pdbx_seq_one_letter_code
_entity_poly.pdbx_strand_id
1 'polypeptide(L)'
;MNKIFKRFFNLTKYERINWLLKLLISLSGILLSVLHFIDPVTWHKFPSYLVTIILPYAPELLKKLGFATTTRLQIIYGLFLIVAMVLGIDLDWYKTIIIMGSPSYDKIVHTLSGVVAAFGAKEILDNFYDGKEATDYSGKTLEAKTGSSGKSTIKRKVYHTGFAFLFIICFVAFTAAMWECFEFTYDKLCGGHMQELNAPGIDDTMGDIISATVAGVITAIFLRKK
;
A
#
# COMPACT_ATOMS: atom_id res chain seq x y z
N MET A 1 25.68 18.73 -18.09
CA MET A 1 25.00 17.95 -17.03
C MET A 1 23.48 18.05 -17.22
N ASN A 2 22.83 16.96 -17.62
CA ASN A 2 21.42 16.91 -18.02
C ASN A 2 20.46 17.41 -16.91
N LYS A 3 19.35 18.08 -17.28
CA LYS A 3 18.30 18.58 -16.37
C LYS A 3 17.82 17.53 -15.35
N ILE A 4 17.83 16.26 -15.74
CA ILE A 4 17.47 15.11 -14.90
C ILE A 4 18.44 14.94 -13.72
N PHE A 5 19.74 15.03 -13.96
CA PHE A 5 20.75 14.92 -12.91
C PHE A 5 20.66 16.09 -11.92
N LYS A 6 20.47 17.33 -12.41
CA LYS A 6 20.24 18.49 -11.53
C LYS A 6 19.01 18.32 -10.65
N ARG A 7 17.93 17.73 -11.18
CA ARG A 7 16.70 17.46 -10.42
C ARG A 7 16.92 16.41 -9.32
N PHE A 8 17.71 15.36 -9.59
CA PHE A 8 18.04 14.33 -8.59
C PHE A 8 18.87 14.89 -7.42
N PHE A 9 19.86 15.73 -7.70
CA PHE A 9 20.65 16.37 -6.64
C PHE A 9 19.86 17.38 -5.80
N ASN A 10 18.70 17.85 -6.27
CA ASN A 10 17.82 18.73 -5.52
C ASN A 10 16.77 18.00 -4.66
N LEU A 11 16.70 16.67 -4.73
CA LEU A 11 15.79 15.87 -3.90
C LEU A 11 16.28 15.82 -2.45
N THR A 12 15.33 15.79 -1.52
CA THR A 12 15.59 15.48 -0.11
C THR A 12 16.10 14.05 0.06
N LYS A 13 16.71 13.73 1.20
CA LYS A 13 17.23 12.39 1.50
C LYS A 13 16.16 11.30 1.28
N TYR A 14 14.95 11.50 1.80
CA TYR A 14 13.86 10.52 1.68
C TYR A 14 13.35 10.39 0.24
N GLU A 15 13.28 11.47 -0.52
CA GLU A 15 12.87 11.39 -1.93
C GLU A 15 13.89 10.64 -2.78
N ARG A 16 15.19 10.81 -2.50
CA ARG A 16 16.23 10.01 -3.17
C ARG A 16 16.11 8.53 -2.83
N ILE A 17 15.92 8.19 -1.55
CA ILE A 17 15.72 6.80 -1.12
C ILE A 17 14.51 6.19 -1.84
N ASN A 18 13.37 6.89 -1.83
CA ASN A 18 12.16 6.45 -2.51
C ASN A 18 12.42 6.20 -4.01
N TRP A 19 13.10 7.13 -4.68
CA TRP A 19 13.39 7.00 -6.11
C TRP A 19 14.33 5.84 -6.42
N LEU A 20 15.40 5.66 -5.62
CA LEU A 20 16.31 4.52 -5.74
C LEU A 20 15.58 3.20 -5.53
N LEU A 21 14.69 3.14 -4.54
CA LEU A 21 13.89 1.95 -4.25
C LEU A 21 13.00 1.56 -5.44
N LYS A 22 12.31 2.53 -6.05
CA LYS A 22 11.49 2.30 -7.26
C LYS A 22 12.35 1.77 -8.41
N LEU A 23 13.50 2.40 -8.65
CA LEU A 23 14.41 1.93 -9.69
C LEU A 23 14.90 0.51 -9.45
N LEU A 24 15.28 0.17 -8.21
CA LEU A 24 15.77 -1.17 -7.89
C LEU A 24 14.71 -2.24 -8.17
N ILE A 25 13.47 -2.01 -7.75
CA ILE A 25 12.34 -2.93 -8.01
C ILE A 25 12.07 -3.02 -9.52
N SER A 26 12.04 -1.89 -10.23
CA SER A 26 11.81 -1.93 -11.67
C SER A 26 12.95 -2.63 -12.42
N LEU A 27 14.20 -2.43 -12.00
CA LEU A 27 15.36 -3.08 -12.59
C LEU A 27 15.37 -4.59 -12.33
N SER A 28 14.91 -5.05 -11.15
CA SER A 28 14.75 -6.50 -10.91
C SER A 28 13.70 -7.11 -11.85
N GLY A 29 12.55 -6.45 -12.04
CA GLY A 29 11.54 -6.90 -13.00
C GLY A 29 12.07 -6.94 -14.44
N ILE A 30 12.83 -5.92 -14.87
CA ILE A 30 13.49 -5.91 -16.20
C ILE A 30 14.48 -7.07 -16.33
N LEU A 31 15.34 -7.27 -15.33
CA LEU A 31 16.35 -8.33 -15.33
C LEU A 31 15.69 -9.72 -15.47
N LEU A 32 14.67 -10.00 -14.65
CA LEU A 32 13.94 -11.26 -14.69
C LEU A 32 13.18 -11.44 -16.01
N SER A 33 12.64 -10.37 -16.58
CA SER A 33 12.04 -10.38 -17.92
C SER A 33 13.06 -10.76 -19.00
N VAL A 34 14.28 -10.24 -18.93
CA VAL A 34 15.37 -10.63 -19.85
C VAL A 34 15.74 -12.10 -19.65
N LEU A 35 15.85 -12.55 -18.39
CA LEU A 35 16.16 -13.93 -18.07
C LEU A 35 15.09 -14.91 -18.57
N HIS A 36 13.80 -14.52 -18.58
CA HIS A 36 12.72 -15.28 -19.23
C HIS A 36 12.99 -15.56 -20.71
N PHE A 37 13.49 -14.58 -21.46
CA PHE A 37 13.80 -14.78 -22.87
C PHE A 37 15.08 -15.59 -23.11
N ILE A 38 15.93 -15.77 -22.09
CA ILE A 38 17.12 -16.62 -22.14
C ILE A 38 16.76 -18.07 -21.78
N ASP A 39 16.02 -18.26 -20.69
CA ASP A 39 15.53 -19.55 -20.22
C ASP A 39 14.10 -19.42 -19.66
N PRO A 40 13.08 -19.62 -20.51
CA PRO A 40 11.69 -19.46 -20.11
C PRO A 40 11.19 -20.57 -19.18
N VAL A 41 11.91 -21.69 -19.07
CA VAL A 41 11.52 -22.80 -18.19
C VAL A 41 11.84 -22.45 -16.74
N THR A 42 13.06 -21.97 -16.48
CA THR A 42 13.46 -21.52 -15.15
C THR A 42 12.71 -20.25 -14.75
N TRP A 43 12.64 -19.27 -15.65
CA TRP A 43 12.09 -17.94 -15.37
C TRP A 43 10.68 -17.77 -15.95
N HIS A 44 9.75 -18.63 -15.59
CA HIS A 44 8.44 -18.77 -16.25
C HIS A 44 7.41 -17.67 -15.92
N LYS A 45 7.69 -16.73 -15.00
CA LYS A 45 6.70 -15.76 -14.48
C LYS A 45 6.71 -14.41 -15.19
N PHE A 46 6.82 -14.44 -16.51
CA PHE A 46 6.93 -13.21 -17.31
C PHE A 46 5.89 -12.13 -17.00
N PRO A 47 4.57 -12.44 -16.85
CA PRO A 47 3.58 -11.43 -16.48
C PRO A 47 3.86 -10.75 -15.12
N SER A 48 4.31 -11.52 -14.13
CA SER A 48 4.69 -10.97 -12.82
C SER A 48 5.85 -10.00 -12.94
N TYR A 49 6.88 -10.36 -13.71
CA TYR A 49 8.06 -9.51 -13.93
C TYR A 49 7.68 -8.16 -14.54
N LEU A 50 6.72 -8.14 -15.48
CA LEU A 50 6.19 -6.90 -16.07
C LEU A 50 5.43 -6.06 -15.05
N VAL A 51 4.62 -6.69 -14.20
CA VAL A 51 3.89 -6.00 -13.12
C VAL A 51 4.87 -5.39 -12.10
N THR A 52 5.93 -6.12 -11.73
CA THR A 52 7.01 -5.64 -10.84
C THR A 52 7.69 -4.38 -11.38
N ILE A 53 7.77 -4.20 -12.71
CA ILE A 53 8.32 -2.97 -13.31
C ILE A 53 7.46 -1.75 -13.00
N ILE A 54 6.14 -1.92 -13.01
CA ILE A 54 5.16 -0.83 -13.03
C ILE A 54 4.67 -0.45 -11.63
N LEU A 55 4.44 -1.44 -10.75
CA LEU A 55 3.85 -1.23 -9.43
C LEU A 55 4.53 -0.16 -8.55
N PRO A 56 5.87 0.01 -8.55
CA PRO A 56 6.52 1.04 -7.74
C PRO A 56 6.04 2.47 -8.03
N TYR A 57 5.40 2.70 -9.20
CA TYR A 57 4.86 3.98 -9.64
C TYR A 57 3.35 4.14 -9.42
N ALA A 58 2.69 3.18 -8.75
CA ALA A 58 1.30 3.30 -8.35
C ALA A 58 0.99 4.60 -7.56
N PRO A 59 1.84 5.08 -6.63
CA PRO A 59 1.62 6.36 -5.95
C PRO A 59 1.49 7.56 -6.89
N GLU A 60 2.26 7.62 -7.97
CA GLU A 60 2.17 8.67 -8.98
C GLU A 60 0.86 8.60 -9.76
N LEU A 61 0.33 7.40 -10.00
CA LEU A 61 -0.99 7.21 -10.61
C LEU A 61 -2.09 7.69 -9.67
N LEU A 62 -2.05 7.29 -8.39
CA LEU A 62 -2.99 7.70 -7.36
C LEU A 62 -3.01 9.22 -7.17
N LYS A 63 -1.83 9.87 -7.24
CA LYS A 63 -1.73 11.33 -7.20
C LYS A 63 -2.53 12.01 -8.32
N LYS A 64 -2.60 11.43 -9.53
CA LYS A 64 -3.42 11.97 -10.63
C LYS A 64 -4.92 11.87 -10.35
N LEU A 65 -5.32 10.91 -9.52
CA LEU A 65 -6.70 10.73 -9.05
C LEU A 65 -7.03 11.58 -7.80
N GLY A 66 -6.10 12.43 -7.34
CA GLY A 66 -6.29 13.28 -6.16
C GLY A 66 -5.83 12.66 -4.84
N PHE A 67 -5.28 11.45 -4.86
CA PHE A 67 -4.77 10.75 -3.68
C PHE A 67 -3.24 10.87 -3.60
N ALA A 68 -2.76 12.06 -3.23
CA ALA A 68 -1.34 12.28 -3.02
C ALA A 68 -0.86 11.53 -1.78
N THR A 69 0.28 10.85 -1.88
CA THR A 69 0.89 10.13 -0.76
C THR A 69 2.26 10.71 -0.37
N THR A 70 2.61 10.55 0.90
CA THR A 70 3.83 11.03 1.52
C THR A 70 4.98 10.16 1.08
N THR A 71 6.16 10.76 0.98
CA THR A 71 7.38 10.01 0.63
C THR A 71 7.66 8.86 1.61
N ARG A 72 7.28 9.00 2.89
CA ARG A 72 7.45 7.95 3.90
C ARG A 72 6.57 6.74 3.60
N LEU A 73 5.28 6.95 3.31
CA LEU A 73 4.38 5.87 2.92
C LEU A 73 4.83 5.19 1.62
N GLN A 74 5.31 5.97 0.64
CA GLN A 74 5.84 5.41 -0.60
C GLN A 74 7.06 4.51 -0.39
N ILE A 75 7.96 4.86 0.55
CA ILE A 75 9.08 4.00 0.92
C ILE A 75 8.58 2.72 1.59
N ILE A 76 7.64 2.80 2.53
CA ILE A 76 7.05 1.63 3.19
C ILE A 76 6.38 0.71 2.16
N TYR A 77 5.63 1.29 1.23
CA TYR A 77 5.03 0.58 0.10
C TYR A 77 6.08 -0.10 -0.78
N GLY A 78 7.17 0.60 -1.13
CA GLY A 78 8.26 0.01 -1.92
C GLY A 78 8.96 -1.15 -1.19
N LEU A 79 9.16 -1.03 0.12
CA LEU A 79 9.71 -2.13 0.92
C LEU A 79 8.75 -3.33 0.95
N PHE A 80 7.45 -3.07 1.07
CA PHE A 80 6.43 -4.10 0.96
C PHE A 80 6.44 -4.77 -0.42
N LEU A 81 6.60 -4.01 -1.52
CA LEU A 81 6.72 -4.58 -2.86
C LEU A 81 7.95 -5.49 -3.02
N ILE A 82 9.08 -5.19 -2.36
CA ILE A 82 10.22 -6.11 -2.37
C ILE A 82 9.83 -7.44 -1.74
N VAL A 83 9.16 -7.41 -0.59
CA VAL A 83 8.72 -8.62 0.12
C VAL A 83 7.67 -9.38 -0.69
N ALA A 84 6.60 -8.72 -1.12
CA ALA A 84 5.48 -9.37 -1.79
C ALA A 84 5.80 -9.78 -3.24
N MET A 85 6.30 -8.85 -4.04
CA MET A 85 6.50 -9.07 -5.48
C MET A 85 7.85 -9.72 -5.75
N VAL A 86 8.95 -9.08 -5.35
CA VAL A 86 10.29 -9.53 -5.75
C VAL A 86 10.66 -10.85 -5.07
N LEU A 87 10.54 -10.91 -3.75
CA LEU A 87 10.87 -12.11 -2.99
C LEU A 87 9.74 -13.15 -3.10
N GLY A 88 8.51 -12.74 -2.82
CA GLY A 88 7.33 -13.61 -2.83
C GLY A 88 7.07 -14.23 -4.19
N ILE A 89 6.54 -13.44 -5.13
CA ILE A 89 6.09 -13.97 -6.43
C ILE A 89 7.29 -14.28 -7.33
N ASP A 90 8.16 -13.30 -7.59
CA ASP A 90 9.17 -13.41 -8.63
C ASP A 90 10.25 -14.45 -8.32
N LEU A 91 10.59 -14.63 -7.03
CA LEU A 91 11.58 -15.59 -6.54
C LEU A 91 11.00 -16.81 -5.79
N ASP A 92 9.69 -17.05 -5.87
CA ASP A 92 9.02 -18.23 -5.30
C ASP A 92 9.08 -18.36 -3.76
N TRP A 93 9.23 -17.27 -3.00
CA TRP A 93 9.26 -17.38 -1.53
C TRP A 93 7.93 -17.84 -0.92
N TYR A 94 6.81 -17.63 -1.61
CA TYR A 94 5.52 -18.20 -1.22
C TYR A 94 5.56 -19.73 -1.07
N LYS A 95 6.35 -20.42 -1.89
CA LYS A 95 6.45 -21.90 -1.88
C LYS A 95 7.65 -22.42 -1.10
N THR A 96 8.72 -21.62 -0.98
CA THR A 96 10.00 -22.08 -0.45
C THR A 96 10.20 -21.78 1.03
N ILE A 97 9.54 -20.75 1.58
CA ILE A 97 9.65 -20.43 3.01
C ILE A 97 8.59 -21.18 3.81
N ILE A 98 9.08 -22.22 4.50
CA ILE A 98 8.29 -23.11 5.35
C ILE A 98 8.63 -22.81 6.81
N ILE A 99 7.62 -22.47 7.61
CA ILE A 99 7.75 -22.26 9.06
C ILE A 99 6.92 -23.33 9.76
N MET A 100 7.52 -24.02 10.73
CA MET A 100 6.86 -25.11 11.47
C MET A 100 6.22 -26.18 10.56
N GLY A 101 6.85 -26.46 9.42
CA GLY A 101 6.39 -27.48 8.47
C GLY A 101 5.28 -27.05 7.51
N SER A 102 4.82 -25.79 7.54
CA SER A 102 3.83 -25.26 6.60
C SER A 102 4.36 -24.05 5.82
N PRO A 103 4.07 -23.94 4.51
CA PRO A 103 4.29 -22.70 3.77
C PRO A 103 3.60 -21.53 4.49
N SER A 104 4.40 -20.54 4.90
CA SER A 104 3.93 -19.49 5.82
C SER A 104 4.21 -18.08 5.33
N TYR A 105 4.98 -17.95 4.25
CA TYR A 105 5.37 -16.65 3.72
C TYR A 105 4.16 -15.80 3.36
N ASP A 106 3.16 -16.45 2.79
CA ASP A 106 1.93 -15.81 2.35
C ASP A 106 1.22 -15.06 3.47
N LYS A 107 0.99 -15.75 4.57
CA LYS A 107 0.28 -15.21 5.72
C LYS A 107 1.09 -14.09 6.37
N ILE A 108 2.42 -14.15 6.28
CA ILE A 108 3.30 -13.04 6.69
C ILE A 108 3.07 -11.82 5.79
N VAL A 109 3.05 -11.99 4.46
CA VAL A 109 2.81 -10.88 3.53
C VAL A 109 1.42 -10.28 3.73
N HIS A 110 0.38 -11.09 3.89
CA HIS A 110 -0.98 -10.60 4.17
C HIS A 110 -1.07 -9.86 5.52
N THR A 111 -0.42 -10.38 6.56
CA THR A 111 -0.33 -9.67 7.85
C THR A 111 0.38 -8.31 7.70
N LEU A 112 1.50 -8.26 6.97
CA LEU A 112 2.23 -7.01 6.70
C LEU A 112 1.40 -6.02 5.86
N SER A 113 0.64 -6.52 4.89
CA SER A 113 -0.22 -5.69 4.03
C SER A 113 -1.28 -4.96 4.85
N GLY A 114 -1.81 -5.60 5.90
CA GLY A 114 -2.73 -4.98 6.86
C GLY A 114 -2.14 -3.75 7.56
N VAL A 115 -0.87 -3.80 7.93
CA VAL A 115 -0.14 -2.65 8.52
C VAL A 115 0.01 -1.53 7.48
N VAL A 116 0.45 -1.87 6.27
CA VAL A 116 0.66 -0.88 5.19
C VAL A 116 -0.65 -0.20 4.79
N ALA A 117 -1.73 -0.98 4.63
CA ALA A 117 -3.06 -0.48 4.32
C ALA A 117 -3.58 0.44 5.43
N ALA A 118 -3.28 0.17 6.71
CA ALA A 118 -3.67 1.03 7.81
C ALA A 118 -2.98 2.41 7.76
N PHE A 119 -1.68 2.45 7.42
CA PHE A 119 -0.98 3.72 7.17
C PHE A 119 -1.54 4.47 5.97
N GLY A 120 -1.86 3.75 4.88
CA GLY A 120 -2.54 4.33 3.71
C GLY A 120 -3.89 4.94 4.06
N ALA A 121 -4.71 4.24 4.82
CA ALA A 121 -6.00 4.73 5.30
C ALA A 121 -5.85 5.99 6.16
N LYS A 122 -4.90 6.00 7.09
CA LYS A 122 -4.60 7.17 7.94
C LYS A 122 -4.23 8.37 7.08
N GLU A 123 -3.41 8.16 6.06
CA GLU A 123 -2.96 9.25 5.21
C GLU A 123 -4.08 9.81 4.32
N ILE A 124 -4.95 8.94 3.78
CA ILE A 124 -6.17 9.37 3.10
C ILE A 124 -7.00 10.22 4.05
N LEU A 125 -7.25 9.74 5.27
CA LEU A 125 -8.03 10.46 6.27
C LEU A 125 -7.44 11.84 6.58
N ASP A 126 -6.13 11.93 6.79
CA ASP A 126 -5.43 13.19 7.04
C ASP A 126 -5.58 14.15 5.86
N ASN A 127 -5.38 13.69 4.63
CA ASN A 127 -5.55 14.52 3.44
C ASN A 127 -6.96 15.12 3.30
N PHE A 128 -8.00 14.44 3.81
CA PHE A 128 -9.37 14.95 3.78
C PHE A 128 -9.68 15.97 4.88
N TYR A 129 -8.98 15.95 6.01
CA TYR A 129 -9.28 16.78 7.18
C TYR A 129 -8.21 17.85 7.49
N ASP A 130 -6.94 17.60 7.22
CA ASP A 130 -5.84 18.51 7.53
C ASP A 130 -5.84 19.75 6.65
N GLY A 131 -5.65 20.90 7.30
CA GLY A 131 -5.55 22.21 6.63
C GLY A 131 -6.86 22.73 6.03
N LYS A 132 -7.96 21.97 6.04
CA LYS A 132 -9.25 22.39 5.49
C LYS A 132 -10.09 23.11 6.54
N GLU A 133 -10.58 24.28 6.16
CA GLU A 133 -11.51 25.08 6.96
C GLU A 133 -12.84 24.34 7.10
N ALA A 134 -13.42 24.38 8.30
CA ALA A 134 -14.73 23.82 8.54
C ALA A 134 -15.77 24.77 7.93
N THR A 135 -16.73 24.24 7.19
CA THR A 135 -17.79 25.01 6.54
C THR A 135 -19.16 24.59 7.08
N ASP A 136 -20.12 25.50 7.08
CA ASP A 136 -21.53 25.17 7.30
C ASP A 136 -22.15 24.49 6.07
N TYR A 137 -23.45 24.15 6.19
CA TYR A 137 -24.22 23.51 5.11
C TYR A 137 -24.37 24.38 3.85
N SER A 138 -24.12 25.70 3.96
CA SER A 138 -24.13 26.64 2.84
C SER A 138 -22.75 26.84 2.21
N GLY A 139 -21.71 26.21 2.76
CA GLY A 139 -20.32 26.33 2.30
C GLY A 139 -19.55 27.50 2.91
N LYS A 140 -20.14 28.24 3.87
CA LYS A 140 -19.48 29.36 4.53
C LYS A 140 -18.57 28.87 5.65
N THR A 141 -17.38 29.46 5.78
CA THR A 141 -16.38 29.07 6.77
C THR A 141 -16.85 29.37 8.19
N LEU A 142 -16.63 28.40 9.08
CA LEU A 142 -17.04 28.47 10.47
C LEU A 142 -15.96 29.20 11.27
N GLU A 143 -16.37 30.29 11.90
CA GLU A 143 -15.51 31.11 12.76
C GLU A 143 -15.81 30.86 14.25
N ALA A 144 -14.78 30.88 15.08
CA ALA A 144 -14.88 30.91 16.54
C ALA A 144 -14.41 32.28 17.06
N LYS A 145 -15.32 33.02 17.69
CA LYS A 145 -15.00 34.26 18.43
C LYS A 145 -14.37 33.88 19.76
N THR A 146 -13.10 34.24 19.97
CA THR A 146 -12.45 34.10 21.28
C THR A 146 -12.57 35.43 22.02
N GLY A 147 -12.93 35.41 23.31
CA GLY A 147 -13.43 36.57 24.08
C GLY A 147 -12.54 37.83 24.07
N SER A 148 -13.17 38.97 24.44
CA SER A 148 -12.72 40.37 24.64
C SER A 148 -11.79 41.02 23.58
N SER A 149 -10.89 40.28 22.94
CA SER A 149 -9.88 40.77 21.99
C SER A 149 -10.33 40.81 20.52
N GLY A 150 -11.57 40.39 20.21
CA GLY A 150 -12.17 40.53 18.87
C GLY A 150 -11.54 39.71 17.75
N LYS A 151 -10.55 38.84 18.04
CA LYS A 151 -9.86 38.05 17.02
C LYS A 151 -10.64 36.78 16.68
N SER A 152 -11.17 36.71 15.45
CA SER A 152 -11.82 35.52 14.91
C SER A 152 -10.78 34.44 14.61
N THR A 153 -11.04 33.20 15.06
CA THR A 153 -10.23 32.02 14.73
C THR A 153 -11.04 31.09 13.84
N ILE A 154 -10.49 30.68 12.70
CA ILE A 154 -11.18 29.79 11.75
C ILE A 154 -11.18 28.37 12.33
N LYS A 155 -12.35 27.73 12.40
CA LYS A 155 -12.45 26.32 12.79
C LYS A 155 -11.89 25.44 11.67
N ARG A 156 -11.06 24.46 12.02
CA ARG A 156 -10.54 23.46 11.07
C ARG A 156 -11.33 22.15 11.18
N LYS A 157 -11.37 21.39 10.09
CA LYS A 157 -11.94 20.04 10.11
C LYS A 157 -11.07 19.13 10.99
N VAL A 158 -11.70 18.48 11.96
CA VAL A 158 -11.06 17.48 12.83
C VAL A 158 -11.97 16.27 12.87
N TYR A 159 -11.42 15.09 12.62
CA TYR A 159 -12.16 13.84 12.74
C TYR A 159 -12.16 13.35 14.19
N HIS A 160 -13.23 12.64 14.59
CA HIS A 160 -13.28 11.96 15.88
C HIS A 160 -12.36 10.73 15.87
N THR A 161 -11.66 10.44 16.97
CA THR A 161 -10.72 9.31 17.06
C THR A 161 -11.42 7.96 16.87
N GLY A 162 -12.66 7.81 17.34
CA GLY A 162 -13.48 6.63 17.09
C GLY A 162 -13.85 6.45 15.61
N PHE A 163 -14.10 7.56 14.89
CA PHE A 163 -14.35 7.51 13.46
C PHE A 163 -13.08 7.11 12.69
N ALA A 164 -11.93 7.70 13.04
CA ALA A 164 -10.65 7.32 12.45
C ALA A 164 -10.33 5.83 12.64
N PHE A 165 -10.57 5.31 13.84
CA PHE A 165 -10.37 3.89 14.14
C PHE A 165 -11.22 2.99 13.24
N LEU A 166 -12.53 3.26 13.15
CA LEU A 166 -13.43 2.47 12.29
C LEU A 166 -13.06 2.61 10.81
N PHE A 167 -12.77 3.82 10.35
CA PHE A 167 -12.37 4.08 8.98
C PHE A 167 -11.14 3.25 8.57
N ILE A 168 -10.10 3.25 9.42
CA ILE A 168 -8.87 2.50 9.14
C ILE A 168 -9.14 1.00 9.07
N ILE A 169 -9.90 0.43 10.02
CA ILE A 169 -10.20 -1.02 10.03
C ILE A 169 -11.02 -1.42 8.81
N CYS A 170 -12.07 -0.67 8.50
CA CYS A 170 -12.90 -0.94 7.32
C CYS A 170 -12.09 -0.85 6.02
N PHE A 171 -11.17 0.13 5.93
CA PHE A 171 -10.30 0.27 4.77
C PHE A 171 -9.34 -0.92 4.61
N VAL A 172 -8.75 -1.39 5.72
CA VAL A 172 -7.86 -2.57 5.70
C VAL A 172 -8.63 -3.81 5.27
N ALA A 173 -9.77 -4.10 5.90
CA ALA A 173 -10.60 -5.26 5.56
C ALA A 173 -11.06 -5.22 4.09
N PHE A 174 -11.46 -4.04 3.61
CA PHE A 174 -11.80 -3.83 2.20
C PHE A 174 -10.60 -4.10 1.28
N THR A 175 -9.42 -3.59 1.61
CA THR A 175 -8.21 -3.81 0.80
C THR A 175 -7.83 -5.29 0.72
N ALA A 176 -7.90 -6.00 1.86
CA ALA A 176 -7.63 -7.43 1.91
C ALA A 176 -8.66 -8.21 1.07
N ALA A 177 -9.96 -7.94 1.23
CA ALA A 177 -11.00 -8.59 0.44
C ALA A 177 -10.87 -8.30 -1.06
N MET A 178 -10.47 -7.08 -1.45
CA MET A 178 -10.22 -6.73 -2.85
C MET A 178 -9.05 -7.51 -3.44
N TRP A 179 -8.01 -7.80 -2.64
CA TRP A 179 -6.91 -8.65 -3.08
C TRP A 179 -7.37 -10.09 -3.33
N GLU A 180 -8.14 -10.67 -2.40
CA GLU A 180 -8.73 -12.00 -2.57
C GLU A 180 -9.63 -12.09 -3.82
N CYS A 181 -10.43 -11.05 -4.06
CA CYS A 181 -11.23 -10.97 -5.27
C CYS A 181 -10.36 -10.91 -6.54
N PHE A 182 -9.21 -10.23 -6.49
CA PHE A 182 -8.27 -10.18 -7.60
C PHE A 182 -7.68 -11.56 -7.87
N GLU A 183 -7.23 -12.28 -6.84
CA GLU A 183 -6.67 -13.64 -6.99
C GLU A 183 -7.69 -14.61 -7.56
N PHE A 184 -8.89 -14.64 -6.98
CA PHE A 184 -9.99 -15.45 -7.49
C PHE A 184 -10.29 -15.14 -8.97
N THR A 185 -10.36 -13.86 -9.32
CA THR A 185 -10.65 -13.43 -10.69
C THR A 185 -9.52 -13.84 -11.64
N TYR A 186 -8.27 -13.68 -11.22
CA TYR A 186 -7.11 -14.10 -11.99
C TYR A 186 -7.12 -15.61 -12.25
N ASP A 187 -7.41 -16.42 -11.24
CA ASP A 187 -7.48 -17.88 -11.39
C ASP A 187 -8.58 -18.30 -12.37
N LYS A 188 -9.75 -17.66 -12.30
CA LYS A 188 -10.87 -17.97 -13.23
C LYS A 188 -10.64 -17.50 -14.65
N LEU A 189 -9.99 -16.36 -14.86
CA LEU A 189 -9.82 -15.78 -16.20
C LEU A 189 -8.54 -16.23 -16.90
N CYS A 190 -7.46 -16.44 -16.14
CA CYS A 190 -6.13 -16.73 -16.66
C CYS A 190 -5.69 -18.19 -16.45
N GLY A 191 -6.51 -19.01 -15.77
CA GLY A 191 -6.12 -20.38 -15.40
C GLY A 191 -4.97 -20.42 -14.40
N GLY A 192 -4.89 -19.39 -13.54
CA GLY A 192 -3.92 -19.30 -12.46
C GLY A 192 -4.25 -20.23 -11.28
N HIS A 193 -3.34 -20.23 -10.31
CA HIS A 193 -3.47 -20.97 -9.04
C HIS A 193 -3.02 -20.09 -7.86
N MET A 194 -3.41 -18.81 -7.84
CA MET A 194 -3.10 -17.87 -6.77
C MET A 194 -3.79 -18.25 -5.46
N GLN A 195 -5.04 -18.73 -5.52
CA GLN A 195 -5.79 -19.20 -4.34
C GLN A 195 -5.38 -20.59 -3.82
N GLU A 196 -4.48 -21.27 -4.52
CA GLU A 196 -4.05 -22.63 -4.18
C GLU A 196 -2.57 -22.66 -3.81
N LEU A 197 -1.97 -21.50 -3.49
CA LEU A 197 -0.54 -21.43 -3.19
C LEU A 197 -0.15 -22.29 -1.98
N ASN A 198 -1.00 -22.31 -0.93
CA ASN A 198 -0.70 -23.01 0.32
C ASN A 198 -1.84 -23.92 0.84
N ALA A 199 -3.09 -23.49 0.70
CA ALA A 199 -4.27 -24.27 1.07
C ALA A 199 -5.37 -24.07 0.02
N PRO A 200 -6.20 -25.09 -0.28
CA PRO A 200 -7.24 -24.94 -1.29
C PRO A 200 -8.41 -24.08 -0.77
N GLY A 201 -8.69 -22.98 -1.48
CA GLY A 201 -10.00 -22.35 -1.49
C GLY A 201 -10.28 -21.40 -0.33
N ILE A 202 -11.48 -21.51 0.25
CA ILE A 202 -12.07 -20.48 1.14
C ILE A 202 -11.27 -20.28 2.43
N ASP A 203 -10.65 -21.33 2.96
CA ASP A 203 -9.90 -21.25 4.22
C ASP A 203 -8.66 -20.37 4.11
N ASP A 204 -8.00 -20.42 2.96
CA ASP A 204 -6.82 -19.60 2.64
C ASP A 204 -7.23 -18.12 2.59
N THR A 205 -8.21 -17.82 1.75
CA THR A 205 -8.82 -16.50 1.59
C THR A 205 -9.29 -15.89 2.91
N MET A 206 -9.99 -16.68 3.73
CA MET A 206 -10.47 -16.19 5.02
C MET A 206 -9.30 -15.95 5.98
N GLY A 207 -8.28 -16.82 5.99
CA GLY A 207 -7.07 -16.65 6.77
C GLY A 207 -6.32 -15.36 6.43
N ASP A 208 -6.23 -15.04 5.14
CA ASP A 208 -5.54 -13.85 4.64
C ASP A 208 -6.27 -12.56 4.97
N ILE A 209 -7.60 -12.53 4.79
CA ILE A 209 -8.44 -11.38 5.22
C ILE A 209 -8.35 -11.18 6.72
N ILE A 210 -8.47 -12.25 7.51
CA ILE A 210 -8.44 -12.17 8.98
C ILE A 210 -7.07 -11.70 9.45
N SER A 211 -5.98 -12.27 8.93
CA SER A 211 -4.62 -11.92 9.36
C SER A 211 -4.28 -10.46 9.05
N ALA A 212 -4.59 -9.98 7.84
CA ALA A 212 -4.45 -8.58 7.46
C ALA A 212 -5.30 -7.67 8.34
N THR A 213 -6.56 -8.05 8.60
CA THR A 213 -7.48 -7.25 9.42
C THR A 213 -7.02 -7.15 10.87
N VAL A 214 -6.54 -8.24 11.48
CA VAL A 214 -6.01 -8.25 12.85
C VAL A 214 -4.81 -7.30 12.97
N ALA A 215 -3.85 -7.38 12.04
CA ALA A 215 -2.73 -6.45 12.01
C ALA A 215 -3.17 -4.99 11.81
N GLY A 216 -4.16 -4.77 10.95
CA GLY A 216 -4.79 -3.48 10.73
C GLY A 216 -5.45 -2.91 12.00
N VAL A 217 -6.20 -3.73 12.75
CA VAL A 217 -6.82 -3.35 14.02
C VAL A 217 -5.77 -2.92 15.03
N ILE A 218 -4.72 -3.73 15.22
CA ILE A 218 -3.61 -3.40 16.14
C ILE A 218 -2.98 -2.07 15.73
N THR A 219 -2.68 -1.89 14.45
CA THR A 219 -2.08 -0.66 13.93
C THR A 219 -3.02 0.56 14.12
N ALA A 220 -4.32 0.38 13.89
CA ALA A 220 -5.32 1.43 14.04
C ALA A 220 -5.43 1.96 15.48
N ILE A 221 -5.17 1.15 16.51
CA ILE A 221 -5.15 1.59 17.91
C ILE A 221 -4.16 2.75 18.11
N PHE A 222 -3.00 2.67 17.43
CA PHE A 222 -1.96 3.68 17.49
C PHE A 222 -2.24 4.85 16.54
N LEU A 223 -2.72 4.56 15.32
CA LEU A 223 -2.93 5.59 14.28
C LEU A 223 -4.21 6.41 14.44
N ARG A 224 -5.21 5.95 15.20
CA ARG A 224 -6.49 6.67 15.35
C ARG A 224 -6.38 8.05 16.01
N LYS A 225 -5.27 8.29 16.72
CA LYS A 225 -4.99 9.56 17.38
C LYS A 225 -4.34 10.52 16.38
N LYS A 226 -4.60 11.80 16.57
CA LYS A 226 -3.94 12.87 15.81
C LYS A 226 -2.77 13.41 16.62
#